data_AF-A0A427YAC3-F1
#
_entry.id   AF-A0A427YAC3-F1
#
_cell.length_a   1.000
_cell.length_b   1.000
_cell.length_c   1.000
_cell.angle_alpha   90.00
_cell.angle_beta   90.00
_cell.angle_gamma   90.00
#
_symmetry.space_group_name_H-M   'P 1'
#
loop_
_entity.id
_entity.type
_entity.pdbx_description
1 polymer ?
#
loop_
_entity_poly.entity_id
_entity_poly.type
_entity_poly.pdbx_seq_one_letter_code
_entity_poly.pdbx_strand_id
1 'polypeptide(L)'
;MSDAAQRFPDASSTRQRQASGSSTPTLPLPRPKSRGGIADRLAHRPRPRPHSQPQIASGSSSSQTSRPRPSPEVVDTTLPRSKRFQLSALAMPFFGPQKALSAHVEVHLDSSVVDLVGGPTTGSSYSLPGTVVLTLPILPLCYEGRYRILHDLTIVFEGKAEYWDESNRYTPLRLHAAALPLIPSDQPILLPPCDPASDGSTVSVSLPFDLRIPGWLPPSLKANYASTTYGIIAAAEIGWSDKTAWSSRGRQSRFTPSLNVMHRMRSPYTPFVVRRHRMPSALRTDSVPRERNFTLKPQSNLTSQLECVVTVPEWADMYGGGDSLRLQVRFRMRDDRPENDTPRRKDDYVASLVELGMEIEEVQKFSSAPFSSFVAAFPLPSEQPNRETGEYRLMGPAAVPPFESVFGEVDTACRTTTTRACLLTENGEQRSFAFEGGLGISYRWRRLSIVLPLPCAEQSASRPNPDSDGPFLRVRHCLKTRIVLSRPGGDMETLVLQTPIRFATEPTTFPHRPLAAPPPYVSMFHENGDMRECDPLPLYTPAGAETTNVDRSVEAEAGTEVELAPPTPRRTSSLPTVHSVPSDEVEPSPSEDETSSSLSPLVSPVTSPASRAVKLPSIPCQSLFNCPN
;
A
#
# COMPACT_ATOMS: atom_id res chain seq x y z
N MET A 1 -52.20 -44.64 -19.65
CA MET A 1 -53.59 -44.33 -19.30
C MET A 1 -53.59 -42.95 -18.65
N SER A 2 -54.32 -42.01 -19.26
CA SER A 2 -54.77 -40.69 -18.76
C SER A 2 -53.67 -39.70 -18.31
N ASP A 3 -53.16 -38.82 -19.17
CA ASP A 3 -53.73 -37.55 -19.70
C ASP A 3 -54.23 -36.55 -18.63
N ALA A 4 -53.55 -35.41 -18.53
CA ALA A 4 -54.14 -34.11 -18.19
C ALA A 4 -53.20 -32.96 -18.59
N ALA A 5 -53.35 -32.49 -19.82
CA ALA A 5 -52.85 -31.20 -20.30
C ALA A 5 -53.78 -30.06 -19.83
N GLN A 6 -53.23 -28.95 -19.35
CA GLN A 6 -53.97 -27.70 -19.17
C GLN A 6 -53.42 -26.61 -20.08
N ARG A 7 -54.36 -26.02 -20.82
CA ARG A 7 -54.21 -25.07 -21.92
C ARG A 7 -54.12 -23.63 -21.41
N PHE A 8 -53.29 -22.84 -22.08
CA PHE A 8 -53.37 -21.37 -22.12
C PHE A 8 -54.59 -20.91 -22.93
N PRO A 9 -55.08 -19.69 -22.66
CA PRO A 9 -55.67 -18.86 -23.71
C PRO A 9 -54.94 -17.51 -23.85
N ASP A 10 -54.48 -17.25 -25.07
CA ASP A 10 -54.25 -15.91 -25.60
C ASP A 10 -55.59 -15.30 -26.08
N ALA A 11 -55.76 -13.99 -25.90
CA ALA A 11 -55.92 -13.02 -26.98
C ALA A 11 -56.84 -11.82 -26.63
N SER A 12 -56.26 -10.64 -26.87
CA SER A 12 -56.87 -9.46 -27.50
C SER A 12 -57.92 -8.62 -26.75
N SER A 13 -57.54 -7.38 -26.43
CA SER A 13 -58.39 -6.21 -26.71
C SER A 13 -57.54 -4.93 -26.80
N THR A 14 -57.23 -4.59 -28.04
CA THR A 14 -56.78 -3.30 -28.54
C THR A 14 -57.67 -2.15 -28.05
N ARG A 15 -57.12 -1.12 -27.41
CA ARG A 15 -57.75 0.20 -27.38
C ARG A 15 -56.74 1.33 -27.55
N GLN A 16 -56.73 1.78 -28.80
CA GLN A 16 -56.17 2.97 -29.39
C GLN A 16 -56.62 4.24 -28.62
N ARG A 17 -55.67 5.09 -28.20
CA ARG A 17 -55.93 6.52 -27.97
C ARG A 17 -54.74 7.34 -28.46
N GLN A 18 -55.06 8.22 -29.41
CA GLN A 18 -54.17 9.13 -30.09
C GLN A 18 -53.76 10.31 -29.20
N ALA A 19 -52.50 10.71 -29.41
CA ALA A 19 -51.91 12.04 -29.45
C ALA A 19 -52.64 13.22 -28.79
N SER A 20 -51.92 13.95 -27.93
CA SER A 20 -51.44 15.33 -28.18
C SER A 20 -50.97 15.99 -26.88
N GLY A 21 -49.90 16.80 -26.96
CA GLY A 21 -49.53 17.73 -25.87
C GLY A 21 -48.09 17.64 -25.36
N SER A 22 -47.10 17.86 -26.21
CA SER A 22 -45.74 18.21 -25.77
C SER A 22 -45.70 19.71 -25.39
N SER A 23 -45.76 20.02 -24.10
CA SER A 23 -45.46 21.36 -23.58
C SER A 23 -44.21 21.29 -22.71
N THR A 24 -43.09 21.72 -23.29
CA THR A 24 -41.80 21.93 -22.64
C THR A 24 -41.92 23.09 -21.62
N PRO A 25 -41.59 22.91 -20.33
CA PRO A 25 -41.54 24.03 -19.40
C PRO A 25 -40.18 24.73 -19.50
N THR A 26 -40.19 25.94 -20.06
CA THR A 26 -39.08 26.88 -20.10
C THR A 26 -38.72 27.34 -18.69
N LEU A 27 -37.50 27.05 -18.24
CA LEU A 27 -36.93 27.54 -16.98
C LEU A 27 -36.67 29.06 -17.07
N PRO A 28 -37.02 29.87 -16.06
CA PRO A 28 -36.67 31.28 -16.04
C PRO A 28 -35.22 31.49 -15.58
N LEU A 29 -34.44 32.14 -16.44
CA LEU A 29 -33.12 32.71 -16.13
C LEU A 29 -33.23 33.77 -15.01
N PRO A 30 -32.28 33.83 -14.06
CA PRO A 30 -32.26 34.88 -13.05
C PRO A 30 -31.78 36.21 -13.64
N ARG A 31 -32.56 37.28 -13.43
CA ARG A 31 -32.17 38.66 -13.75
C ARG A 31 -31.03 39.15 -12.84
N PRO A 32 -30.09 39.96 -13.36
CA PRO A 32 -29.02 40.56 -12.58
C PRO A 32 -29.56 41.72 -11.75
N LYS A 33 -29.32 41.70 -10.43
CA LYS A 33 -29.58 42.86 -9.57
C LYS A 33 -28.48 43.88 -9.74
N SER A 34 -28.92 45.09 -10.05
CA SER A 34 -28.17 46.32 -10.25
C SER A 34 -27.47 46.81 -8.98
N ARG A 35 -26.33 47.45 -9.24
CA ARG A 35 -25.56 48.39 -8.42
C ARG A 35 -26.40 49.21 -7.43
N GLY A 36 -25.91 49.27 -6.19
CA GLY A 36 -26.06 50.40 -5.29
C GLY A 36 -24.72 50.57 -4.56
N GLY A 37 -23.96 51.60 -4.93
CA GLY A 37 -22.78 52.03 -4.18
C GLY A 37 -23.18 52.93 -3.01
N ILE A 38 -22.28 53.12 -2.05
CA ILE A 38 -21.88 54.41 -1.46
C ILE A 38 -20.96 54.16 -0.24
N ALA A 39 -19.84 54.90 -0.26
CA ALA A 39 -19.02 55.43 0.83
C ALA A 39 -18.21 54.52 1.77
N ASP A 40 -16.89 54.62 1.60
CA ASP A 40 -15.94 55.17 2.57
C ASP A 40 -16.18 54.93 4.06
N ARG A 41 -15.32 54.10 4.65
CA ARG A 41 -14.76 54.35 5.99
C ARG A 41 -13.40 53.67 6.14
N LEU A 42 -12.36 54.46 5.92
CA LEU A 42 -11.02 54.25 6.46
C LEU A 42 -11.09 54.25 8.00
N ALA A 43 -10.74 53.13 8.61
CA ALA A 43 -10.45 53.06 10.05
C ALA A 43 -9.36 51.99 10.32
N HIS A 44 -8.17 52.50 10.63
CA HIS A 44 -7.14 51.98 11.52
C HIS A 44 -7.06 50.46 11.77
N ARG A 45 -6.08 49.80 11.14
CA ARG A 45 -5.47 48.57 11.66
C ARG A 45 -4.56 48.90 12.87
N PRO A 46 -4.73 48.25 14.03
CA PRO A 46 -3.71 48.29 15.08
C PRO A 46 -2.59 47.28 14.77
N ARG A 47 -1.34 47.73 14.98
CA ARG A 47 -0.11 46.91 14.94
C ARG A 47 -0.16 45.82 16.02
N PRO A 48 0.35 44.61 15.76
CA PRO A 48 0.56 43.62 16.81
C PRO A 48 1.74 44.03 17.70
N ARG A 49 1.52 44.03 19.02
CA ARG A 49 2.57 44.14 20.03
C ARG A 49 3.36 42.84 20.13
N PRO A 50 4.68 42.90 20.43
CA PRO A 50 5.50 41.70 20.62
C PRO A 50 5.16 41.02 21.95
N HIS A 51 5.03 39.70 21.90
CA HIS A 51 4.86 38.86 23.07
C HIS A 51 6.09 38.89 23.96
N SER A 52 5.84 39.17 25.23
CA SER A 52 6.72 39.06 26.39
C SER A 52 7.24 37.62 26.58
N GLN A 53 8.55 37.52 26.78
CA GLN A 53 9.25 36.34 27.29
C GLN A 53 8.70 35.91 28.66
N PRO A 54 8.52 34.61 28.93
CA PRO A 54 8.41 34.12 30.29
C PRO A 54 9.81 33.99 30.91
N GLN A 55 10.01 34.64 32.05
CA GLN A 55 11.12 34.40 32.96
C GLN A 55 11.01 32.99 33.53
N ILE A 56 12.01 32.14 33.26
CA ILE A 56 12.20 30.87 33.95
C ILE A 56 13.02 31.15 35.20
N ALA A 57 12.43 30.83 36.34
CA ALA A 57 13.05 30.88 37.65
C ALA A 57 14.22 29.89 37.74
N SER A 58 15.33 30.42 38.24
CA SER A 58 16.50 29.70 38.74
C SER A 58 16.13 28.78 39.92
N GLY A 59 16.38 27.49 39.76
CA GLY A 59 16.31 26.47 40.81
C GLY A 59 17.47 25.49 40.66
N SER A 60 18.60 25.86 41.24
CA SER A 60 19.81 25.04 41.35
C SER A 60 19.61 23.87 42.32
N SER A 61 19.80 22.63 41.86
CA SER A 61 20.24 21.55 42.74
C SER A 61 21.20 20.64 41.98
N SER A 62 22.37 20.49 42.58
CA SER A 62 23.59 19.89 42.09
C SER A 62 23.70 18.45 42.57
N SER A 63 23.91 17.49 41.66
CA SER A 63 24.47 16.18 41.98
C SER A 63 25.35 15.72 40.82
N GLN A 64 26.57 16.27 40.76
CA GLN A 64 27.64 15.76 39.92
C GLN A 64 28.21 14.47 40.55
N THR A 65 28.00 13.37 39.85
CA THR A 65 28.72 12.11 40.07
C THR A 65 30.14 12.23 39.47
N SER A 66 31.12 12.12 40.36
CA SER A 66 32.55 12.16 40.08
C SER A 66 33.00 10.91 39.31
N ARG A 67 33.68 11.11 38.16
CA ARG A 67 34.54 10.09 37.54
C ARG A 67 36.01 10.36 37.93
N PRO A 68 36.81 9.32 38.20
CA PRO A 68 38.18 9.48 38.67
C PRO A 68 39.13 9.88 37.53
N ARG A 69 39.97 10.88 37.81
CA ARG A 69 41.19 11.22 37.05
C ARG A 69 42.25 10.14 37.26
N PRO A 70 42.98 9.71 36.22
CA PRO A 70 44.24 8.99 36.41
C PRO A 70 45.39 9.95 36.74
N SER A 71 46.27 9.46 37.59
CA SER A 71 47.49 10.06 38.16
C SER A 71 48.55 10.38 37.10
N PRO A 72 49.44 11.37 37.33
CA PRO A 72 50.63 11.57 36.51
C PRO A 72 51.76 10.63 36.99
N GLU A 73 52.27 9.81 36.07
CA GLU A 73 53.48 9.01 36.28
C GLU A 73 54.76 9.86 36.13
N VAL A 74 55.73 9.41 36.91
CA VAL A 74 57.02 10.01 37.22
C VAL A 74 57.95 10.00 36.01
N VAL A 75 58.57 11.16 35.74
CA VAL A 75 59.68 11.30 34.80
C VAL A 75 60.95 10.79 35.46
N ASP A 76 61.53 9.71 34.91
CA ASP A 76 62.86 9.23 35.29
C ASP A 76 63.78 9.28 34.05
N THR A 77 64.71 10.22 34.08
CA THR A 77 65.71 10.50 33.06
C THR A 77 66.92 9.57 33.22
N THR A 78 67.10 8.60 32.31
CA THR A 78 68.40 7.96 32.07
C THR A 78 68.68 7.76 30.58
N LEU A 79 69.82 8.29 30.12
CA LEU A 79 70.43 8.20 28.79
C LEU A 79 71.56 7.12 28.81
N PRO A 80 72.17 6.72 27.68
CA PRO A 80 71.67 5.69 26.76
C PRO A 80 72.64 4.49 26.67
N ARG A 81 72.14 3.29 26.35
CA ARG A 81 73.01 2.16 25.96
C ARG A 81 72.77 1.77 24.51
N SER A 82 73.85 1.92 23.74
CA SER A 82 74.00 1.55 22.33
C SER A 82 73.35 0.21 22.00
N LYS A 83 72.27 0.26 21.20
CA LYS A 83 71.65 -0.92 20.59
C LYS A 83 71.95 -0.92 19.10
N ARG A 84 72.70 -1.95 18.69
CA ARG A 84 72.87 -2.45 17.32
C ARG A 84 71.59 -2.28 16.51
N PHE A 85 71.67 -1.60 15.38
CA PHE A 85 70.67 -1.65 14.32
C PHE A 85 70.59 -3.10 13.80
N GLN A 86 69.66 -3.88 14.32
CA GLN A 86 69.11 -5.00 13.58
C GLN A 86 68.06 -4.39 12.65
N LEU A 87 68.33 -4.41 11.34
CA LEU A 87 67.31 -4.26 10.32
C LEU A 87 66.37 -5.46 10.46
N SER A 88 65.39 -5.34 11.35
CA SER A 88 64.20 -6.16 11.34
C SER A 88 63.62 -5.97 9.95
N ALA A 89 63.81 -6.94 9.06
CA ALA A 89 63.03 -7.01 7.84
C ALA A 89 61.57 -6.95 8.31
N LEU A 90 60.93 -5.80 8.09
CA LEU A 90 59.51 -5.62 8.33
C LEU A 90 58.85 -6.72 7.53
N ALA A 91 58.43 -7.78 8.23
CA ALA A 91 57.59 -8.82 7.68
C ALA A 91 56.28 -8.12 7.34
N MET A 92 56.25 -7.48 6.17
CA MET A 92 55.06 -6.95 5.57
C MET A 92 54.12 -8.16 5.52
N PRO A 93 53.03 -8.17 6.30
CA PRO A 93 52.13 -9.31 6.33
C PRO A 93 51.77 -9.58 4.87
N PHE A 94 52.14 -10.76 4.38
CA PHE A 94 51.80 -11.18 3.02
C PHE A 94 50.27 -11.21 2.98
N PHE A 95 49.66 -10.12 2.50
CA PHE A 95 48.25 -10.08 2.22
C PHE A 95 48.03 -11.04 1.06
N GLY A 96 47.47 -12.21 1.39
CA GLY A 96 47.13 -13.21 0.39
C GLY A 96 46.29 -12.58 -0.74
N PRO A 97 46.37 -13.08 -1.98
CA PRO A 97 45.73 -12.49 -3.15
C PRO A 97 44.22 -12.29 -3.00
N GLN A 98 43.58 -13.03 -2.10
CA GLN A 98 42.17 -12.86 -1.76
C GLN A 98 41.86 -11.53 -1.08
N LYS A 99 42.74 -11.02 -0.19
CA LYS A 99 42.53 -9.72 0.48
C LYS A 99 42.67 -8.53 -0.48
N ALA A 100 43.40 -8.70 -1.58
CA ALA A 100 43.51 -7.66 -2.61
C ALA A 100 42.30 -7.65 -3.57
N LEU A 101 41.54 -8.74 -3.63
CA LEU A 101 40.24 -8.84 -4.32
C LEU A 101 39.05 -8.56 -3.40
N SER A 102 39.23 -8.62 -2.08
CA SER A 102 38.16 -8.27 -1.15
C SER A 102 37.81 -6.81 -1.32
N ALA A 103 36.52 -6.55 -1.49
CA ALA A 103 35.97 -5.23 -1.55
C ALA A 103 34.79 -5.15 -0.56
N HIS A 104 34.34 -3.95 -0.29
CA HIS A 104 33.12 -3.68 0.45
C HIS A 104 32.05 -3.25 -0.57
N VAL A 105 30.88 -3.89 -0.55
CA VAL A 105 29.76 -3.52 -1.42
C VAL A 105 28.68 -2.86 -0.57
N GLU A 106 28.31 -1.64 -0.94
CA GLU A 106 27.20 -0.91 -0.33
C GLU A 106 26.17 -0.55 -1.38
N VAL A 107 24.91 -0.49 -0.94
CA VAL A 107 23.81 -0.01 -1.77
C VAL A 107 23.18 1.19 -1.09
N HIS A 108 23.25 2.33 -1.76
CA HIS A 108 22.61 3.56 -1.31
C HIS A 108 21.37 3.82 -2.17
N LEU A 109 20.21 3.89 -1.54
CA LEU A 109 18.98 4.28 -2.19
C LEU A 109 18.80 5.80 -2.11
N ASP A 110 18.31 6.41 -3.19
CA ASP A 110 17.97 7.84 -3.17
C ASP A 110 16.78 8.11 -2.23
N SER A 111 15.88 7.13 -2.13
CA SER A 111 14.77 7.08 -1.18
C SER A 111 14.61 5.67 -0.64
N SER A 112 14.46 5.53 0.68
CA SER A 112 14.08 4.27 1.32
C SER A 112 12.58 4.00 1.28
N VAL A 113 11.81 4.83 0.57
CA VAL A 113 10.35 4.73 0.42
C VAL A 113 9.99 4.79 -1.06
N VAL A 114 9.14 3.86 -1.49
CA VAL A 114 8.49 3.83 -2.81
C VAL A 114 7.00 4.06 -2.60
N ASP A 115 6.49 5.19 -3.11
CA ASP A 115 5.08 5.52 -3.05
C ASP A 115 4.36 5.03 -4.33
N LEU A 116 3.55 3.99 -4.19
CA LEU A 116 2.69 3.48 -5.25
C LEU A 116 1.36 4.22 -5.21
N VAL A 117 0.95 4.82 -6.33
CA VAL A 117 -0.33 5.55 -6.41
C VAL A 117 -1.31 4.78 -7.28
N GLY A 118 -2.47 4.43 -6.72
CA GLY A 118 -3.54 3.72 -7.41
C GLY A 118 -3.83 2.34 -6.84
N GLY A 119 -4.71 1.61 -7.54
CA GLY A 119 -5.02 0.21 -7.22
C GLY A 119 -3.85 -0.73 -7.54
N PRO A 120 -3.88 -1.98 -7.05
CA PRO A 120 -2.88 -2.97 -7.39
C PRO A 120 -3.07 -3.41 -8.85
N THR A 121 -2.28 -2.85 -9.77
CA THR A 121 -2.34 -3.17 -11.20
C THR A 121 -1.06 -3.85 -11.65
N THR A 122 -1.17 -4.90 -12.45
CA THR A 122 -0.01 -5.67 -12.94
C THR A 122 0.74 -4.97 -14.08
N GLY A 123 0.11 -4.02 -14.76
CA GLY A 123 0.70 -3.26 -15.87
C GLY A 123 1.51 -2.02 -15.47
N SER A 124 1.51 -1.63 -14.19
CA SER A 124 2.26 -0.45 -13.74
C SER A 124 3.61 -0.81 -13.13
N SER A 125 4.59 0.09 -13.26
CA SER A 125 5.93 -0.06 -12.67
C SER A 125 6.41 1.27 -12.10
N TYR A 126 7.13 1.21 -10.98
CA TYR A 126 7.64 2.36 -10.25
C TYR A 126 9.16 2.32 -10.22
N SER A 127 9.79 3.49 -10.19
CA SER A 127 11.25 3.64 -10.16
C SER A 127 11.76 3.61 -8.73
N LEU A 128 12.83 2.85 -8.47
CA LEU A 128 13.61 2.89 -7.25
C LEU A 128 15.08 3.16 -7.64
N PRO A 129 15.48 4.44 -7.75
CA PRO A 129 16.83 4.81 -8.09
C PRO A 129 17.77 4.68 -6.89
N GLY A 130 19.02 4.39 -7.17
CA GLY A 130 20.08 4.31 -6.18
C GLY A 130 21.46 4.19 -6.81
N THR A 131 22.46 3.97 -5.97
CA THR A 131 23.87 3.78 -6.37
C THR A 131 24.48 2.61 -5.60
N VAL A 132 25.17 1.73 -6.30
CA VAL A 132 26.03 0.70 -5.70
C VAL A 132 27.45 1.25 -5.59
N VAL A 133 28.04 1.17 -4.40
CA VAL A 133 29.41 1.62 -4.14
C VAL A 133 30.27 0.40 -3.83
N LEU A 134 31.35 0.26 -4.58
CA LEU A 134 32.36 -0.77 -4.41
C LEU A 134 33.64 -0.13 -3.88
N THR A 135 34.02 -0.44 -2.65
CA THR A 135 35.24 0.07 -2.02
C THR A 135 36.28 -1.03 -1.94
N LEU A 136 37.40 -0.86 -2.62
CA LEU A 136 38.50 -1.82 -2.67
C LEU A 136 39.74 -1.26 -1.97
N PRO A 137 40.60 -2.08 -1.33
CA PRO A 137 41.90 -1.61 -0.88
C PRO A 137 42.77 -1.21 -2.08
N ILE A 138 43.69 -0.27 -1.93
CA ILE A 138 44.66 0.00 -3.01
C ILE A 138 45.53 -1.24 -3.25
N LEU A 139 45.85 -1.48 -4.53
CA LEU A 139 46.70 -2.59 -4.91
C LEU A 139 48.13 -2.41 -4.35
N PRO A 140 48.63 -3.36 -3.54
CA PRO A 140 50.03 -3.33 -3.12
C PRO A 140 50.97 -3.39 -4.33
N LEU A 141 52.15 -2.77 -4.21
CA LEU A 141 53.16 -2.72 -5.28
C LEU A 141 53.57 -4.12 -5.80
N CYS A 142 53.49 -5.17 -4.97
CA CYS A 142 53.78 -6.53 -5.42
C CYS A 142 52.76 -7.10 -6.44
N TYR A 143 51.63 -6.44 -6.63
CA TYR A 143 50.64 -6.76 -7.67
C TYR A 143 50.70 -5.78 -8.86
N GLU A 144 51.75 -4.95 -8.94
CA GLU A 144 51.97 -4.07 -10.08
C GLU A 144 52.00 -4.89 -11.38
N GLY A 145 51.19 -4.48 -12.36
CA GLY A 145 51.04 -5.21 -13.62
C GLY A 145 49.84 -6.15 -13.70
N ARG A 146 49.13 -6.37 -12.59
CA ARG A 146 47.82 -7.02 -12.59
C ARG A 146 46.70 -5.99 -12.53
N TYR A 147 45.57 -6.32 -13.15
CA TYR A 147 44.35 -5.53 -13.05
C TYR A 147 43.26 -6.33 -12.34
N ARG A 148 42.45 -5.60 -11.58
CA ARG A 148 41.20 -6.14 -11.05
C ARG A 148 40.14 -6.00 -12.14
N ILE A 149 39.40 -7.07 -12.35
CA ILE A 149 38.26 -7.10 -13.24
C ILE A 149 37.01 -7.32 -12.40
N LEU A 150 36.01 -6.46 -12.59
CA LEU A 150 34.66 -6.72 -12.12
C LEU A 150 33.92 -7.49 -13.22
N HIS A 151 33.71 -8.78 -12.98
CA HIS A 151 33.10 -9.70 -13.93
C HIS A 151 31.59 -9.55 -13.95
N ASP A 152 30.97 -9.54 -12.78
CA ASP A 152 29.52 -9.42 -12.63
C ASP A 152 29.22 -8.44 -11.50
N LEU A 153 28.22 -7.59 -11.73
CA LEU A 153 27.59 -6.80 -10.69
C LEU A 153 26.10 -6.81 -10.93
N THR A 154 25.36 -7.45 -10.04
CA THR A 154 23.92 -7.62 -10.17
C THR A 154 23.23 -7.17 -8.89
N ILE A 155 22.19 -6.34 -9.03
CA ILE A 155 21.26 -6.03 -7.95
C ILE A 155 20.18 -7.09 -7.92
N VAL A 156 19.94 -7.67 -6.75
CA VAL A 156 18.85 -8.61 -6.53
C VAL A 156 17.82 -7.96 -5.62
N PHE A 157 16.58 -7.92 -6.07
CA PHE A 157 15.43 -7.42 -5.35
C PHE A 157 14.54 -8.58 -4.91
N GLU A 158 14.09 -8.56 -3.66
CA GLU A 158 13.06 -9.48 -3.17
C GLU A 158 12.00 -8.72 -2.37
N GLY A 159 10.75 -8.99 -2.70
CA GLY A 159 9.59 -8.72 -1.85
C GLY A 159 9.13 -10.01 -1.20
N LYS A 160 8.86 -9.96 0.10
CA LYS A 160 8.43 -11.12 0.87
C LYS A 160 7.29 -10.79 1.82
N ALA A 161 6.47 -11.79 2.07
CA ALA A 161 5.50 -11.80 3.15
C ALA A 161 5.77 -12.98 4.07
N GLU A 162 5.59 -12.79 5.37
CA GLU A 162 5.85 -13.81 6.37
C GLU A 162 4.66 -13.84 7.33
N TYR A 163 4.20 -15.03 7.70
CA TYR A 163 3.21 -15.25 8.75
C TYR A 163 3.84 -15.99 9.90
N TRP A 164 3.45 -15.64 11.13
CA TRP A 164 3.77 -16.42 12.32
C TRP A 164 2.67 -16.34 13.37
N ASP A 165 2.64 -17.29 14.31
CA ASP A 165 1.68 -17.29 15.41
C ASP A 165 2.26 -17.77 16.74
N GLU A 166 1.41 -17.82 17.76
CA GLU A 166 1.75 -18.24 19.12
C GLU A 166 2.12 -19.73 19.22
N SER A 167 1.70 -20.54 18.23
CA SER A 167 2.10 -21.94 18.10
C SER A 167 3.45 -22.11 17.41
N ASN A 168 4.20 -21.02 17.19
CA ASN A 168 5.47 -20.99 16.46
C ASN A 168 5.35 -21.53 15.03
N ARG A 169 4.16 -21.49 14.41
CA ARG A 169 4.07 -21.74 12.98
C ARG A 169 4.69 -20.56 12.26
N TYR A 170 5.41 -20.86 11.18
CA TYR A 170 6.06 -19.84 10.36
C TYR A 170 5.86 -20.20 8.89
N THR A 171 5.23 -19.29 8.14
CA THR A 171 4.93 -19.48 6.71
C THR A 171 5.53 -18.34 5.90
N PRO A 172 6.66 -18.56 5.20
CA PRO A 172 7.23 -17.58 4.30
C PRO A 172 6.56 -17.62 2.93
N LEU A 173 6.45 -16.47 2.26
CA LEU A 173 6.00 -16.35 0.87
C LEU A 173 6.86 -15.32 0.16
N ARG A 174 7.46 -15.71 -0.97
CA ARG A 174 8.13 -14.78 -1.86
C ARG A 174 7.08 -14.12 -2.75
N LEU A 175 6.92 -12.81 -2.60
CA LEU A 175 6.00 -12.02 -3.41
C LEU A 175 6.57 -11.77 -4.80
N HIS A 176 7.82 -11.35 -4.87
CA HIS A 176 8.48 -11.01 -6.12
C HIS A 176 9.99 -11.14 -5.96
N ALA A 177 10.67 -11.53 -7.03
CA ALA A 177 12.12 -11.48 -7.11
C ALA A 177 12.54 -11.01 -8.51
N ALA A 178 13.52 -10.12 -8.57
CA ALA A 178 14.09 -9.63 -9.80
C ALA A 178 15.60 -9.46 -9.65
N ALA A 179 16.32 -9.62 -10.75
CA ALA A 179 17.74 -9.35 -10.85
C ALA A 179 17.98 -8.28 -11.93
N LEU A 180 18.69 -7.22 -11.58
CA LEU A 180 19.10 -6.15 -12.48
C LEU A 180 20.63 -6.22 -12.65
N PRO A 181 21.13 -6.77 -13.76
CA PRO A 181 22.56 -6.76 -14.04
C PRO A 181 23.00 -5.32 -14.36
N LEU A 182 23.91 -4.78 -13.55
CA LEU A 182 24.57 -3.49 -13.81
C LEU A 182 25.81 -3.68 -14.69
N ILE A 183 26.55 -4.76 -14.45
CA ILE A 183 27.68 -5.18 -15.27
C ILE A 183 27.46 -6.65 -15.59
N PRO A 184 27.03 -6.97 -16.82
CA PRO A 184 26.84 -8.34 -17.27
C PRO A 184 28.15 -9.14 -17.31
N SER A 185 28.07 -10.44 -17.04
CA SER A 185 29.23 -11.36 -17.04
C SER A 185 30.00 -11.43 -18.37
N ASP A 186 29.35 -11.10 -19.49
CA ASP A 186 29.94 -11.05 -20.83
C ASP A 186 30.63 -9.71 -21.14
N GLN A 187 30.43 -8.69 -20.30
CA GLN A 187 31.00 -7.33 -20.47
C GLN A 187 31.75 -6.87 -19.20
N PRO A 188 32.82 -7.59 -18.80
CA PRO A 188 33.58 -7.25 -17.62
C PRO A 188 34.25 -5.88 -17.74
N ILE A 189 34.31 -5.14 -16.64
CA ILE A 189 34.98 -3.83 -16.58
C ILE A 189 36.29 -3.89 -15.79
N LEU A 190 37.27 -3.08 -16.20
CA LEU A 190 38.49 -2.90 -15.44
C LEU A 190 38.25 -1.94 -14.28
N LEU A 191 38.68 -2.34 -13.09
CA LEU A 191 38.69 -1.48 -11.92
C LEU A 191 40.00 -0.69 -11.85
N PRO A 192 39.95 0.60 -11.51
CA PRO A 192 41.15 1.42 -11.42
C PRO A 192 42.08 0.89 -10.30
N PRO A 193 43.41 0.98 -10.49
CA PRO A 193 44.39 0.53 -9.50
C PRO A 193 44.47 1.49 -8.30
N CYS A 194 44.23 2.78 -8.53
CA CYS A 194 44.19 3.85 -7.55
C CYS A 194 43.07 4.83 -7.88
N ASP A 195 42.52 5.47 -6.86
CA ASP A 195 41.60 6.59 -6.99
C ASP A 195 42.38 7.89 -6.71
N PRO A 196 42.51 8.82 -7.68
CA PRO A 196 43.24 10.07 -7.47
C PRO A 196 42.60 10.99 -6.42
N ALA A 197 41.32 10.78 -6.08
CA ALA A 197 40.58 11.62 -5.12
C ALA A 197 40.58 11.07 -3.69
N SER A 198 41.00 9.82 -3.48
CA SER A 198 40.96 9.16 -2.16
C SER A 198 42.24 9.42 -1.36
N ASP A 199 42.17 9.28 -0.03
CA ASP A 199 43.28 9.43 0.94
C ASP A 199 44.42 8.38 0.77
N GLY A 200 44.49 7.72 -0.39
CA GLY A 200 45.56 6.80 -0.75
C GLY A 200 45.49 5.44 -0.07
N SER A 201 44.33 5.03 0.46
CA SER A 201 44.15 3.70 1.07
C SER A 201 43.14 2.81 0.36
N THR A 202 42.13 3.40 -0.29
CA THR A 202 41.07 2.66 -0.97
C THR A 202 40.76 3.25 -2.35
N VAL A 203 40.08 2.45 -3.17
CA VAL A 203 39.54 2.81 -4.48
C VAL A 203 38.04 2.61 -4.42
N SER A 204 37.27 3.63 -4.75
CA SER A 204 35.81 3.55 -4.75
C SER A 204 35.26 3.64 -6.17
N VAL A 205 34.33 2.75 -6.51
CA VAL A 205 33.62 2.76 -7.80
C VAL A 205 32.13 2.83 -7.51
N SER A 206 31.46 3.85 -8.06
CA SER A 206 30.04 4.10 -7.88
C SER A 206 29.28 3.83 -9.17
N LEU A 207 28.25 2.99 -9.11
CA LEU A 207 27.41 2.64 -10.25
C LEU A 207 25.95 2.98 -9.95
N PRO A 208 25.36 3.97 -10.65
CA PRO A 208 23.94 4.28 -10.48
C PRO A 208 23.06 3.19 -11.09
N PHE A 209 21.86 3.04 -10.55
CA PHE A 209 20.84 2.12 -11.06
C PHE A 209 19.43 2.70 -10.88
N ASP A 210 18.48 2.16 -11.64
CA ASP A 210 17.05 2.40 -11.48
C ASP A 210 16.30 1.06 -11.56
N LEU A 211 15.85 0.57 -10.42
CA LEU A 211 15.12 -0.69 -10.32
C LEU A 211 13.62 -0.47 -10.57
N ARG A 212 13.01 -1.30 -11.43
CA ARG A 212 11.57 -1.27 -11.69
C ARG A 212 10.80 -2.13 -10.67
N ILE A 213 9.99 -1.47 -9.84
CA ILE A 213 9.14 -2.09 -8.82
C ILE A 213 7.73 -2.31 -9.39
N PRO A 214 7.19 -3.54 -9.42
CA PRO A 214 5.85 -3.80 -9.91
C PRO A 214 4.77 -3.10 -9.09
N GLY A 215 3.81 -2.47 -9.77
CA GLY A 215 2.77 -1.65 -9.16
C GLY A 215 1.63 -2.42 -8.49
N TRP A 216 1.64 -3.75 -8.55
CA TRP A 216 0.68 -4.61 -7.87
C TRP A 216 1.11 -5.01 -6.45
N LEU A 217 2.37 -4.75 -6.07
CA LEU A 217 2.92 -5.18 -4.78
C LEU A 217 2.12 -4.61 -3.59
N PRO A 218 1.80 -5.42 -2.57
CA PRO A 218 1.12 -4.93 -1.38
C PRO A 218 1.97 -3.90 -0.61
N PRO A 219 1.36 -2.98 0.15
CA PRO A 219 2.13 -2.06 0.98
C PRO A 219 2.96 -2.82 2.02
N SER A 220 4.12 -2.27 2.37
CA SER A 220 4.89 -2.71 3.53
C SER A 220 4.04 -2.60 4.79
N LEU A 221 4.00 -3.68 5.55
CA LEU A 221 3.13 -3.79 6.71
C LEU A 221 3.80 -4.67 7.76
N LYS A 222 3.71 -4.27 9.02
CA LYS A 222 4.14 -5.07 10.16
C LYS A 222 2.99 -5.15 11.15
N ALA A 223 2.43 -6.34 11.31
CA ALA A 223 1.35 -6.65 12.24
C ALA A 223 1.80 -7.74 13.21
N ASN A 224 0.91 -8.13 14.13
CA ASN A 224 1.23 -9.07 15.20
C ASN A 224 1.64 -10.46 14.70
N TYR A 225 0.99 -10.94 13.63
CA TYR A 225 1.14 -12.30 13.10
C TYR A 225 1.55 -12.33 11.62
N ALA A 226 1.80 -11.17 11.02
CA ALA A 226 2.17 -11.10 9.61
C ALA A 226 3.03 -9.87 9.32
N SER A 227 3.97 -10.03 8.38
CA SER A 227 4.77 -8.95 7.83
C SER A 227 4.77 -8.98 6.30
N THR A 228 5.01 -7.83 5.70
CA THR A 228 5.29 -7.66 4.28
C THR A 228 6.45 -6.67 4.16
N THR A 229 7.57 -7.13 3.61
CA THR A 229 8.83 -6.38 3.58
C THR A 229 9.52 -6.51 2.23
N TYR A 230 10.35 -5.51 1.91
CA TYR A 230 11.08 -5.40 0.66
C TYR A 230 12.51 -5.00 0.92
N GLY A 231 13.40 -5.42 0.04
CA GLY A 231 14.79 -4.99 0.09
C GLY A 231 15.61 -5.53 -1.05
N ILE A 232 16.84 -5.03 -1.10
CA ILE A 232 17.78 -5.34 -2.17
C ILE A 232 19.14 -5.72 -1.60
N ILE A 233 19.87 -6.50 -2.37
CA ILE A 233 21.30 -6.74 -2.19
C ILE A 233 22.01 -6.50 -3.51
N ALA A 234 23.27 -6.08 -3.47
CA ALA A 234 24.17 -6.13 -4.62
C ALA A 234 25.10 -7.33 -4.47
N ALA A 235 25.23 -8.13 -5.52
CA ALA A 235 26.19 -9.22 -5.61
C ALA A 235 27.25 -8.85 -6.65
N ALA A 236 28.52 -8.95 -6.27
CA ALA A 236 29.65 -8.62 -7.13
C ALA A 236 30.60 -9.82 -7.25
N GLU A 237 31.19 -9.99 -8.43
CA GLU A 237 32.24 -10.98 -8.68
C GLU A 237 33.49 -10.30 -9.25
N ILE A 238 34.59 -10.35 -8.51
CA ILE A 238 35.84 -9.68 -8.85
C ILE A 238 36.94 -10.72 -9.05
N GLY A 239 37.70 -10.58 -10.13
CA GLY A 239 38.82 -11.44 -10.48
C GLY A 239 40.07 -10.67 -10.85
N TRP A 240 41.11 -11.41 -11.19
CA TRP A 240 42.36 -10.86 -11.74
C TRP A 240 42.39 -10.99 -13.26
N SER A 241 43.07 -10.05 -13.92
CA SER A 241 43.53 -10.20 -15.29
C SER A 241 44.94 -9.67 -15.46
N ASP A 242 45.69 -10.35 -16.30
CA ASP A 242 47.03 -9.93 -16.68
C ASP A 242 47.01 -8.85 -17.76
N LYS A 243 48.00 -7.95 -17.73
CA LYS A 243 48.23 -6.89 -18.74
C LYS A 243 48.23 -7.41 -20.17
N THR A 244 48.80 -8.58 -20.41
CA THR A 244 48.96 -9.18 -21.75
C THR A 244 47.64 -9.68 -22.35
N ALA A 245 46.72 -10.14 -21.50
CA ALA A 245 45.40 -10.60 -21.93
C ALA A 245 44.48 -9.45 -22.34
N TRP A 246 44.62 -8.28 -21.71
CA TRP A 246 43.72 -7.15 -22.01
C TRP A 246 44.11 -6.38 -23.28
N SER A 247 45.41 -6.16 -23.51
CA SER A 247 45.89 -5.39 -24.67
C SER A 247 45.68 -6.11 -26.01
N SER A 248 45.32 -7.39 -26.01
CA SER A 248 45.15 -8.22 -27.22
C SER A 248 43.71 -8.32 -27.73
N ARG A 249 42.82 -7.39 -27.33
CA ARG A 249 41.38 -7.26 -27.68
C ARG A 249 40.98 -7.38 -29.17
N GLY A 250 41.91 -7.57 -30.10
CA GLY A 250 41.62 -7.87 -31.51
C GLY A 250 41.47 -9.36 -31.86
N ARG A 251 41.80 -10.31 -30.96
CA ARG A 251 41.56 -11.74 -31.21
C ARG A 251 40.98 -12.39 -29.97
N GLN A 252 39.83 -13.06 -30.13
CA GLN A 252 39.21 -13.95 -29.15
C GLN A 252 40.15 -15.12 -28.81
N SER A 253 41.24 -14.83 -28.10
CA SER A 253 42.10 -15.84 -27.51
C SER A 253 41.37 -16.37 -26.28
N ARG A 254 41.01 -17.65 -26.34
CA ARG A 254 40.41 -18.40 -25.23
C ARG A 254 41.31 -18.20 -24.01
N PHE A 255 40.80 -17.51 -22.99
CA PHE A 255 41.48 -17.31 -21.71
C PHE A 255 41.90 -18.68 -21.16
N THR A 256 43.19 -18.92 -21.01
CA THR A 256 43.70 -20.12 -20.33
C THR A 256 43.45 -19.96 -18.83
N PRO A 257 42.70 -20.87 -18.17
CA PRO A 257 42.15 -20.69 -16.82
C PRO A 257 43.15 -20.89 -15.67
N SER A 258 44.45 -20.67 -15.88
CA SER A 258 45.45 -20.88 -14.84
C SER A 258 45.42 -19.71 -13.85
N LEU A 259 44.68 -19.88 -12.75
CA LEU A 259 44.55 -18.99 -11.57
C LEU A 259 43.41 -17.95 -11.63
N ASN A 260 42.22 -18.33 -12.11
CA ASN A 260 41.00 -17.52 -11.93
C ASN A 260 40.52 -17.57 -10.47
N VAL A 261 41.27 -16.93 -9.56
CA VAL A 261 40.76 -16.63 -8.23
C VAL A 261 39.67 -15.57 -8.41
N MET A 262 38.43 -16.02 -8.43
CA MET A 262 37.25 -15.16 -8.38
C MET A 262 36.81 -15.00 -6.93
N HIS A 263 36.54 -13.76 -6.55
CA HIS A 263 36.03 -13.42 -5.25
C HIS A 263 34.61 -12.91 -5.39
N ARG A 264 33.66 -13.65 -4.82
CA ARG A 264 32.26 -13.27 -4.80
C ARG A 264 31.94 -12.58 -3.49
N MET A 265 31.22 -11.48 -3.60
CA MET A 265 30.86 -10.65 -2.47
C MET A 265 29.40 -10.22 -2.57
N ARG A 266 28.84 -9.83 -1.43
CA ARG A 266 27.47 -9.34 -1.34
C ARG A 266 27.42 -8.14 -0.40
N SER A 267 26.57 -7.17 -0.74
CA SER A 267 26.23 -6.11 0.20
C SER A 267 25.38 -6.67 1.34
N PRO A 268 25.28 -5.94 2.46
CA PRO A 268 24.20 -6.12 3.41
C PRO A 268 22.83 -5.97 2.72
N TYR A 269 21.79 -6.54 3.35
CA TYR A 269 20.40 -6.33 2.94
C TYR A 269 19.98 -4.89 3.21
N THR A 270 19.64 -4.16 2.15
CA THR A 270 19.16 -2.77 2.24
C THR A 270 17.64 -2.76 2.15
N PRO A 271 16.91 -2.58 3.27
CA PRO A 271 15.46 -2.56 3.26
C PRO A 271 14.92 -1.24 2.67
N PHE A 272 13.74 -1.31 2.07
CA PHE A 272 12.95 -0.14 1.73
C PHE A 272 11.45 -0.40 1.98
N VAL A 273 10.67 0.66 2.03
CA VAL A 273 9.25 0.65 2.38
C VAL A 273 8.42 0.93 1.13
N VAL A 274 7.47 0.05 0.82
CA VAL A 274 6.45 0.30 -0.19
C VAL A 274 5.23 0.89 0.50
N ARG A 275 4.80 2.08 0.11
CA ARG A 275 3.54 2.68 0.55
C ARG A 275 2.57 2.66 -0.60
N ARG A 276 1.29 2.48 -0.30
CA ARG A 276 0.23 2.51 -1.31
C ARG A 276 -0.76 3.60 -0.98
N HIS A 277 -0.91 4.52 -1.92
CA HIS A 277 -1.84 5.62 -1.88
C HIS A 277 -2.94 5.41 -2.91
N ARG A 278 -4.09 6.04 -2.70
CA ARG A 278 -5.14 6.10 -3.72
C ARG A 278 -5.02 7.41 -4.51
N MET A 279 -5.52 7.39 -5.74
CA MET A 279 -5.61 8.60 -6.54
C MET A 279 -6.54 9.61 -5.88
N PRO A 280 -6.23 10.92 -5.90
CA PRO A 280 -7.12 11.96 -5.36
C PRO A 280 -8.55 11.88 -5.90
N SER A 281 -8.73 11.53 -7.17
CA SER A 281 -10.06 11.36 -7.79
C SER A 281 -10.92 10.31 -7.10
N ALA A 282 -10.31 9.26 -6.55
CA ALA A 282 -11.01 8.23 -5.78
C ALA A 282 -11.33 8.65 -4.34
N LEU A 283 -10.63 9.67 -3.82
CA LEU A 283 -10.75 10.16 -2.44
C LEU A 283 -11.55 11.47 -2.33
N ARG A 284 -11.75 12.18 -3.44
CA ARG A 284 -12.49 13.44 -3.46
C ARG A 284 -13.92 13.24 -2.95
N THR A 285 -14.37 14.21 -2.15
CA THR A 285 -15.74 14.31 -1.61
C THR A 285 -16.84 14.38 -2.67
N ASP A 286 -16.48 14.58 -3.94
CA ASP A 286 -17.41 14.52 -5.07
C ASP A 286 -17.64 13.09 -5.57
N SER A 287 -16.88 12.11 -5.05
CA SER A 287 -17.21 10.69 -5.24
C SER A 287 -18.62 10.46 -4.70
N VAL A 288 -19.49 9.91 -5.56
CA VAL A 288 -20.91 9.71 -5.25
C VAL A 288 -21.00 8.90 -3.96
N PRO A 289 -21.49 9.49 -2.85
CA PRO A 289 -21.49 8.78 -1.58
C PRO A 289 -22.40 7.55 -1.71
N ARG A 290 -21.96 6.44 -1.12
CA ARG A 290 -22.65 5.17 -1.28
C ARG A 290 -23.80 5.08 -0.28
N GLU A 291 -25.02 5.05 -0.80
CA GLU A 291 -26.21 4.81 0.02
C GLU A 291 -26.39 3.31 0.26
N ARG A 292 -26.59 2.91 1.52
CA ARG A 292 -26.93 1.55 1.92
C ARG A 292 -28.28 1.54 2.59
N ASN A 293 -29.21 0.80 2.00
CA ASN A 293 -30.58 0.66 2.50
C ASN A 293 -30.68 -0.59 3.38
N PHE A 294 -31.24 -0.41 4.57
CA PHE A 294 -31.50 -1.45 5.54
C PHE A 294 -32.99 -1.43 5.87
N THR A 295 -33.60 -2.61 5.88
CA THR A 295 -34.96 -2.79 6.37
C THR A 295 -34.89 -3.69 7.59
N LEU A 296 -35.11 -3.10 8.76
CA LEU A 296 -34.93 -3.73 10.05
C LEU A 296 -36.32 -4.07 10.60
N LYS A 297 -36.57 -5.37 10.80
CA LYS A 297 -37.73 -5.84 11.53
C LYS A 297 -37.40 -5.79 13.02
N PRO A 298 -38.08 -4.95 13.79
CA PRO A 298 -37.92 -4.95 15.24
C PRO A 298 -38.31 -6.34 15.79
N GLN A 299 -37.58 -6.87 16.78
CA GLN A 299 -37.82 -8.20 17.37
C GLN A 299 -39.16 -8.31 18.07
N SER A 300 -39.67 -7.16 18.50
CA SER A 300 -40.96 -7.06 19.11
C SER A 300 -42.08 -7.12 18.06
N ASN A 301 -43.30 -7.44 18.47
CA ASN A 301 -44.48 -7.62 17.60
C ASN A 301 -44.97 -6.35 16.88
N LEU A 302 -44.07 -5.42 16.52
CA LEU A 302 -44.38 -4.26 15.71
C LEU A 302 -44.86 -4.72 14.33
N THR A 303 -46.02 -4.22 13.93
CA THR A 303 -46.51 -4.32 12.54
C THR A 303 -45.75 -3.40 11.59
N SER A 304 -44.74 -2.67 12.07
CA SER A 304 -44.06 -1.62 11.32
C SER A 304 -42.56 -1.86 11.32
N GLN A 305 -41.95 -1.81 10.14
CA GLN A 305 -40.52 -2.02 9.94
C GLN A 305 -39.78 -0.69 9.97
N LEU A 306 -38.56 -0.66 10.53
CA LEU A 306 -37.70 0.51 10.41
C LEU A 306 -36.94 0.43 9.09
N GLU A 307 -37.13 1.40 8.21
CA GLU A 307 -36.25 1.60 7.07
C GLU A 307 -35.16 2.62 7.44
N CYS A 308 -33.91 2.22 7.25
CA CYS A 308 -32.72 3.01 7.54
C CYS A 308 -31.86 3.11 6.28
N VAL A 309 -31.42 4.31 5.92
CA VAL A 309 -30.45 4.53 4.85
C VAL A 309 -29.22 5.20 5.42
N VAL A 310 -28.08 4.52 5.31
CA VAL A 310 -26.78 5.06 5.71
C VAL A 310 -26.03 5.50 4.46
N THR A 311 -25.63 6.76 4.43
CA THR A 311 -24.83 7.35 3.37
C THR A 311 -23.44 7.61 3.93
N VAL A 312 -22.46 6.85 3.45
CA VAL A 312 -21.04 6.93 3.83
C VAL A 312 -20.21 7.20 2.58
N PRO A 313 -19.07 7.91 2.67
CA PRO A 313 -18.11 7.92 1.58
C PRO A 313 -17.57 6.51 1.37
N GLU A 314 -17.28 6.14 0.12
CA GLU A 314 -16.66 4.84 -0.16
C GLU A 314 -15.25 4.76 0.44
N TRP A 315 -14.50 5.85 0.32
CA TRP A 315 -13.14 6.00 0.82
C TRP A 315 -13.04 7.21 1.75
N ALA A 316 -12.31 7.03 2.84
CA ALA A 316 -11.89 8.11 3.74
C ALA A 316 -10.37 8.24 3.67
N ASP A 317 -9.88 9.45 3.39
CA ASP A 317 -8.46 9.77 3.49
C ASP A 317 -8.07 9.93 4.96
N MET A 318 -7.10 9.14 5.40
CA MET A 318 -6.60 9.13 6.78
C MET A 318 -5.77 10.37 7.14
N TYR A 319 -5.25 11.08 6.14
CA TYR A 319 -4.37 12.23 6.34
C TYR A 319 -4.95 13.52 5.74
N GLY A 320 -6.14 13.44 5.15
CA GLY A 320 -6.79 14.57 4.54
C GLY A 320 -7.02 15.69 5.54
N GLY A 321 -6.88 16.95 5.10
CA GLY A 321 -7.17 18.11 5.93
C GLY A 321 -8.64 18.24 6.38
N GLY A 322 -9.50 17.29 5.97
CA GLY A 322 -10.79 17.09 6.60
C GLY A 322 -10.59 16.30 7.90
N ASP A 323 -10.55 17.00 9.03
CA ASP A 323 -10.42 16.40 10.37
C ASP A 323 -11.62 15.51 10.78
N SER A 324 -12.52 15.17 9.84
CA SER A 324 -13.74 14.44 10.13
C SER A 324 -14.32 13.69 8.93
N LEU A 325 -14.85 12.51 9.22
CA LEU A 325 -15.70 11.70 8.37
C LEU A 325 -17.15 12.18 8.49
N ARG A 326 -17.72 12.68 7.40
CA ARG A 326 -19.12 13.15 7.34
C ARG A 326 -20.02 12.02 6.87
N LEU A 327 -21.04 11.73 7.66
CA LEU A 327 -22.01 10.67 7.44
C LEU A 327 -23.41 11.26 7.41
N GLN A 328 -24.31 10.61 6.70
CA GLN A 328 -25.73 10.92 6.76
C GLN A 328 -26.51 9.65 7.02
N VAL A 329 -27.46 9.73 7.95
CA VAL A 329 -28.39 8.63 8.21
C VAL A 329 -29.81 9.12 8.04
N ARG A 330 -30.63 8.33 7.34
CA ARG A 330 -32.05 8.59 7.17
C ARG A 330 -32.85 7.46 7.75
N PHE A 331 -33.94 7.78 8.43
CA PHE A 331 -34.85 6.78 9.01
C PHE A 331 -36.29 7.10 8.66
N ARG A 332 -37.09 6.07 8.44
CA ARG A 332 -38.56 6.16 8.45
C ARG A 332 -39.16 4.85 8.95
N MET A 333 -40.35 4.91 9.53
CA MET A 333 -41.15 3.71 9.76
C MET A 333 -41.91 3.36 8.48
N ARG A 334 -41.95 2.08 8.14
CA ARG A 334 -42.80 1.52 7.08
C ARG A 334 -43.97 0.81 7.72
N ASP A 335 -45.17 1.11 7.26
CA ASP A 335 -46.36 0.36 7.62
C ASP A 335 -46.46 -0.87 6.71
N ASP A 336 -46.50 -2.07 7.28
CA ASP A 336 -46.74 -3.30 6.52
C ASP A 336 -48.23 -3.63 6.39
N ARG A 337 -49.10 -2.82 7.00
CA ARG A 337 -50.54 -3.04 6.94
C ARG A 337 -51.08 -2.85 5.52
N PRO A 338 -52.05 -3.67 5.09
CA PRO A 338 -52.72 -3.45 3.81
C PRO A 338 -53.43 -2.09 3.80
N GLU A 339 -53.41 -1.40 2.67
CA GLU A 339 -53.89 -0.02 2.43
C GLU A 339 -55.38 0.23 2.79
N ASN A 340 -56.13 -0.82 3.15
CA ASN A 340 -57.55 -0.77 3.49
C ASN A 340 -57.86 -0.28 4.92
N ASP A 341 -56.87 -0.20 5.81
CA ASP A 341 -57.09 0.35 7.17
C ASP A 341 -57.15 1.88 7.13
N THR A 342 -58.10 2.46 7.86
CA THR A 342 -58.39 3.91 7.93
C THR A 342 -57.12 4.78 7.93
N PRO A 343 -57.08 5.89 7.16
CA PRO A 343 -55.89 6.72 7.04
C PRO A 343 -55.49 7.27 8.41
N ARG A 344 -54.39 6.75 8.96
CA ARG A 344 -53.80 7.29 10.19
C ARG A 344 -53.41 8.74 9.96
N ARG A 345 -53.49 9.57 11.02
CA ARG A 345 -53.00 10.94 10.95
C ARG A 345 -51.52 10.90 10.57
N LYS A 346 -51.19 11.56 9.47
CA LYS A 346 -49.88 11.51 8.78
C LYS A 346 -48.70 11.98 9.65
N ASP A 347 -48.97 12.54 10.82
CA ASP A 347 -47.98 13.13 11.73
C ASP A 347 -47.87 12.40 13.08
N ASP A 348 -48.53 11.25 13.24
CA ASP A 348 -48.37 10.43 14.45
C ASP A 348 -47.00 9.75 14.45
N TYR A 349 -46.17 10.08 15.46
CA TYR A 349 -44.89 9.43 15.69
C TYR A 349 -45.12 7.99 16.15
N VAL A 350 -44.50 7.03 15.47
CA VAL A 350 -44.68 5.59 15.74
C VAL A 350 -43.64 5.09 16.73
N ALA A 351 -42.45 5.68 16.70
CA ALA A 351 -41.35 5.39 17.61
C ALA A 351 -40.51 6.67 17.82
N SER A 352 -39.74 6.71 18.90
CA SER A 352 -38.80 7.78 19.21
C SER A 352 -37.38 7.23 19.20
N LEU A 353 -36.48 7.81 18.41
CA LEU A 353 -35.05 7.51 18.47
C LEU A 353 -34.45 8.12 19.73
N VAL A 354 -34.06 7.30 20.70
CA VAL A 354 -33.48 7.73 21.98
C VAL A 354 -31.98 7.95 21.85
N GLU A 355 -31.30 7.03 21.17
CA GLU A 355 -29.85 7.01 21.08
C GLU A 355 -29.41 6.55 19.69
N LEU A 356 -28.37 7.19 19.15
CA LEU A 356 -27.68 6.75 17.97
C LEU A 356 -26.18 6.61 18.30
N GLY A 357 -25.70 5.38 18.40
CA GLY A 357 -24.28 5.06 18.55
C GLY A 357 -23.62 4.83 17.20
N MET A 358 -22.39 5.32 17.03
CA MET A 358 -21.56 5.08 15.87
C MET A 358 -20.14 4.69 16.27
N GLU A 359 -19.64 3.62 15.68
CA GLU A 359 -18.32 3.06 15.93
C GLU A 359 -17.74 2.55 14.62
N ILE A 360 -16.44 2.76 14.39
CA ILE A 360 -15.75 2.14 13.27
C ILE A 360 -14.95 0.98 13.82
N GLU A 361 -15.12 -0.20 13.23
CA GLU A 361 -14.28 -1.36 13.54
C GLU A 361 -13.31 -1.63 12.41
N GLU A 362 -12.05 -1.81 12.77
CA GLU A 362 -11.02 -2.39 11.94
C GLU A 362 -10.97 -3.90 12.18
N VAL A 363 -11.21 -4.66 11.12
CA VAL A 363 -11.17 -6.12 11.09
C VAL A 363 -9.89 -6.55 10.39
N GLN A 364 -8.96 -7.10 11.16
CA GLN A 364 -7.73 -7.71 10.68
C GLN A 364 -7.92 -9.22 10.58
N LYS A 365 -7.88 -9.77 9.37
CA LYS A 365 -7.94 -11.22 9.13
C LYS A 365 -6.55 -11.73 8.80
N PHE A 366 -6.06 -12.63 9.64
CA PHE A 366 -4.80 -13.33 9.47
C PHE A 366 -5.05 -14.75 8.99
N SER A 367 -4.15 -15.28 8.17
CA SER A 367 -4.18 -16.70 7.81
C SER A 367 -2.77 -17.27 7.69
N SER A 368 -2.59 -18.51 8.15
CA SER A 368 -1.33 -19.23 7.98
C SER A 368 -1.07 -19.65 6.53
N ALA A 369 -2.14 -19.82 5.73
CA ALA A 369 -2.04 -20.05 4.29
C ALA A 369 -2.26 -18.72 3.54
N PRO A 370 -1.55 -18.49 2.42
CA PRO A 370 -1.82 -17.31 1.59
C PRO A 370 -3.28 -17.31 1.12
N PHE A 371 -3.94 -16.16 1.18
CA PHE A 371 -5.32 -16.05 0.72
C PHE A 371 -5.41 -16.38 -0.78
N SER A 372 -6.31 -17.30 -1.14
CA SER A 372 -6.50 -17.76 -2.52
C SER A 372 -6.75 -16.62 -3.51
N SER A 373 -7.56 -15.62 -3.12
CA SER A 373 -7.84 -14.50 -4.02
C SER A 373 -6.64 -13.57 -4.24
N PHE A 374 -5.63 -13.59 -3.35
CA PHE A 374 -4.37 -12.87 -3.59
C PHE A 374 -3.49 -13.67 -4.56
N VAL A 375 -3.32 -14.97 -4.31
CA VAL A 375 -2.55 -15.89 -5.16
C VAL A 375 -3.10 -15.95 -6.58
N ALA A 376 -4.42 -15.93 -6.74
CA ALA A 376 -5.08 -15.96 -8.05
C ALA A 376 -4.98 -14.62 -8.80
N ALA A 377 -4.86 -13.49 -8.09
CA ALA A 377 -4.87 -12.16 -8.70
C ALA A 377 -3.48 -11.68 -9.16
N PHE A 378 -2.40 -12.23 -8.60
CA PHE A 378 -1.06 -11.66 -8.78
C PHE A 378 -0.02 -12.71 -9.21
N PRO A 379 0.94 -12.32 -10.05
CA PRO A 379 1.96 -13.23 -10.56
C PRO A 379 3.04 -13.49 -9.49
N LEU A 380 2.88 -14.58 -8.74
CA LEU A 380 3.87 -15.02 -7.76
C LEU A 380 4.99 -15.83 -8.44
N PRO A 381 6.26 -15.71 -8.01
CA PRO A 381 7.34 -16.58 -8.46
C PRO A 381 7.02 -18.06 -8.24
N SER A 382 7.38 -18.92 -9.19
CA SER A 382 7.29 -20.37 -9.03
C SER A 382 8.24 -20.89 -7.95
N GLU A 383 9.39 -20.23 -7.79
CA GLU A 383 10.40 -20.54 -6.77
C GLU A 383 10.01 -19.95 -5.42
N GLN A 384 9.23 -20.71 -4.65
CA GLN A 384 8.82 -20.36 -3.30
C GLN A 384 9.75 -20.96 -2.25
N PRO A 385 10.00 -20.27 -1.12
CA PRO A 385 10.84 -20.77 -0.04
C PRO A 385 10.26 -22.06 0.54
N ASN A 386 11.07 -23.12 0.58
CA ASN A 386 10.68 -24.40 1.17
C ASN A 386 11.28 -24.53 2.58
N ARG A 387 10.42 -24.76 3.57
CA ARG A 387 10.83 -24.88 4.98
C ARG A 387 11.63 -26.16 5.24
N GLU A 388 11.30 -27.26 4.57
CA GLU A 388 11.90 -28.57 4.83
C GLU A 388 13.27 -28.71 4.16
N THR A 389 13.37 -28.30 2.89
CA THR A 389 14.62 -28.43 2.12
C THR A 389 15.56 -27.24 2.37
N GLY A 390 15.01 -26.11 2.84
CA GLY A 390 15.75 -24.86 2.94
C GLY A 390 16.14 -24.29 1.56
N GLU A 391 15.57 -24.81 0.48
CA GLU A 391 15.74 -24.25 -0.85
C GLU A 391 15.02 -22.91 -0.97
N TYR A 392 15.54 -22.06 -1.85
CA TYR A 392 14.95 -20.75 -2.16
C TYR A 392 14.79 -19.83 -0.93
N ARG A 393 15.73 -19.88 0.03
CA ARG A 393 15.71 -19.00 1.21
C ARG A 393 15.48 -17.53 0.85
N LEU A 394 14.72 -16.84 1.69
CA LEU A 394 14.52 -15.41 1.60
C LEU A 394 15.84 -14.67 1.86
N MET A 395 16.08 -13.56 1.16
CA MET A 395 17.33 -12.79 1.20
C MET A 395 17.47 -11.92 2.46
N GLY A 396 16.35 -11.48 3.03
CA GLY A 396 16.33 -10.61 4.21
C GLY A 396 16.19 -11.36 5.53
N PRO A 397 16.48 -10.72 6.68
CA PRO A 397 16.29 -11.31 8.00
C PRO A 397 14.83 -11.72 8.18
N ALA A 398 14.58 -12.90 8.76
CA ALA A 398 13.23 -13.33 9.10
C ALA A 398 12.60 -12.37 10.12
N ALA A 399 11.30 -12.09 10.01
CA ALA A 399 10.59 -11.22 10.95
C ALA A 399 10.66 -11.69 12.40
N VAL A 400 10.76 -13.01 12.61
CA VAL A 400 10.93 -13.65 13.91
C VAL A 400 12.21 -14.47 13.85
N PRO A 401 13.09 -14.42 14.87
CA PRO A 401 14.26 -15.29 14.92
C PRO A 401 13.78 -16.75 14.80
N PRO A 402 14.52 -17.60 14.06
CA PRO A 402 14.13 -18.99 13.88
C PRO A 402 14.10 -19.66 15.24
N PHE A 403 12.90 -19.88 15.78
CA PHE A 403 12.74 -20.84 16.85
C PHE A 403 13.02 -22.21 16.24
N GLU A 404 13.94 -22.96 16.86
CA GLU A 404 14.09 -24.39 16.60
C GLU A 404 12.77 -25.06 17.00
N SER A 405 11.82 -25.08 16.07
CA SER A 405 10.54 -25.78 16.23
C SER A 405 10.86 -27.26 16.12
N VAL A 406 11.20 -27.89 17.26
CA VAL A 406 11.69 -29.27 17.31
C VAL A 406 10.56 -30.28 17.02
N PHE A 407 9.28 -29.92 17.16
CA PHE A 407 8.16 -30.83 16.86
C PHE A 407 6.93 -30.06 16.39
N GLY A 408 6.65 -30.08 15.08
CA GLY A 408 5.48 -29.43 14.47
C GLY A 408 4.26 -30.35 14.47
N GLU A 409 3.25 -29.98 15.25
CA GLU A 409 1.90 -30.53 15.24
C GLU A 409 1.18 -30.18 13.91
N VAL A 410 0.15 -30.96 13.58
CA VAL A 410 -0.54 -31.06 12.28
C VAL A 410 -0.80 -29.72 11.57
N ASP A 411 -0.51 -29.71 10.26
CA ASP A 411 -0.61 -28.62 9.27
C ASP A 411 -2.06 -28.17 8.98
N THR A 412 -2.84 -27.88 10.03
CA THR A 412 -4.17 -27.30 9.88
C THR A 412 -4.04 -25.80 9.63
N ALA A 413 -4.63 -25.34 8.52
CA ALA A 413 -4.67 -23.92 8.19
C ALA A 413 -5.33 -23.13 9.33
N CYS A 414 -4.61 -22.16 9.87
CA CYS A 414 -5.12 -21.27 10.90
C CYS A 414 -5.67 -20.00 10.27
N ARG A 415 -6.78 -19.53 10.83
CA ARG A 415 -7.37 -18.23 10.54
C ARG A 415 -7.67 -17.55 11.85
N THR A 416 -7.10 -16.38 12.04
CA THR A 416 -7.34 -15.54 13.22
C THR A 416 -7.96 -14.25 12.76
N THR A 417 -9.02 -13.81 13.43
CA THR A 417 -9.62 -12.50 13.16
C THR A 417 -9.47 -11.64 14.41
N THR A 418 -8.85 -10.49 14.27
CA THR A 418 -8.73 -9.48 15.32
C THR A 418 -9.59 -8.28 14.94
N THR A 419 -10.42 -7.82 15.86
CA THR A 419 -11.26 -6.64 15.69
C THR A 419 -10.79 -5.57 16.65
N ARG A 420 -10.60 -4.34 16.14
CA ARG A 420 -10.21 -3.18 16.93
C ARG A 420 -11.15 -2.02 16.63
N ALA A 421 -11.67 -1.38 17.66
CA ALA A 421 -12.43 -0.14 17.49
C ALA A 421 -11.50 1.03 17.12
N CYS A 422 -11.94 1.85 16.18
CA CYS A 422 -11.24 3.02 15.64
C CYS A 422 -12.17 4.25 15.69
N LEU A 423 -11.58 5.44 15.63
CA LEU A 423 -12.32 6.73 15.70
C LEU A 423 -13.15 6.91 16.97
N LEU A 424 -12.68 6.34 18.07
CA LEU A 424 -13.28 6.48 19.38
C LEU A 424 -13.29 7.95 19.84
N THR A 425 -14.06 8.27 20.87
CA THR A 425 -13.94 9.55 21.57
C THR A 425 -12.55 9.69 22.19
N GLU A 426 -12.20 10.88 22.68
CA GLU A 426 -10.96 11.11 23.43
C GLU A 426 -10.83 10.19 24.65
N ASN A 427 -11.97 9.74 25.21
CA ASN A 427 -12.04 8.79 26.31
C ASN A 427 -11.93 7.32 25.88
N GLY A 428 -11.78 7.04 24.58
CA GLY A 428 -11.78 5.67 24.06
C GLY A 428 -13.17 5.02 24.02
N GLU A 429 -14.24 5.81 24.08
CA GLU A 429 -15.62 5.30 24.06
C GLU A 429 -16.26 5.40 22.67
N GLN A 430 -17.29 4.60 22.44
CA GLN A 430 -18.15 4.72 21.26
C GLN A 430 -18.81 6.11 21.24
N ARG A 431 -18.92 6.71 20.05
CA ARG A 431 -19.63 7.98 19.89
C ARG A 431 -21.13 7.74 19.95
N SER A 432 -21.76 8.22 21.01
CA SER A 432 -23.20 8.13 21.19
C SER A 432 -23.86 9.51 21.11
N PHE A 433 -24.96 9.58 20.37
CA PHE A 433 -25.82 10.75 20.27
C PHE A 433 -27.15 10.44 20.96
N ALA A 434 -27.32 10.94 22.19
CA ALA A 434 -28.56 10.84 22.93
C ALA A 434 -29.52 11.99 22.58
N PHE A 435 -30.81 11.70 22.44
CA PHE A 435 -31.84 12.67 22.15
C PHE A 435 -32.77 12.81 23.36
N GLU A 436 -32.69 13.95 24.06
CA GLU A 436 -33.60 14.26 25.16
C GLU A 436 -35.06 14.27 24.67
N GLY A 437 -35.90 13.44 25.29
CA GLY A 437 -37.30 13.24 24.85
C GLY A 437 -37.46 12.38 23.60
N GLY A 438 -36.36 11.95 22.98
CA GLY A 438 -36.33 11.15 21.76
C GLY A 438 -36.66 11.92 20.49
N LEU A 439 -36.00 11.56 19.38
CA LEU A 439 -36.31 12.09 18.07
C LEU A 439 -37.45 11.27 17.43
N GLY A 440 -38.63 11.87 17.35
CA GLY A 440 -39.81 11.21 16.79
C GLY A 440 -39.62 10.75 15.34
N ILE A 441 -39.73 9.44 15.12
CA ILE A 441 -39.72 8.79 13.81
C ILE A 441 -41.16 8.52 13.38
N SER A 442 -41.52 9.03 12.20
CA SER A 442 -42.81 8.79 11.54
C SER A 442 -42.60 8.07 10.21
N TYR A 443 -43.65 8.00 9.39
CA TYR A 443 -43.58 7.46 8.03
C TYR A 443 -42.81 8.37 7.04
N ARG A 444 -42.45 9.58 7.47
CA ARG A 444 -41.63 10.51 6.68
C ARG A 444 -40.15 10.30 7.00
N TRP A 445 -39.31 10.42 5.98
CA TRP A 445 -37.86 10.39 6.17
C TRP A 445 -37.39 11.50 7.11
N ARG A 446 -36.70 11.09 8.18
CA ARG A 446 -35.90 11.97 9.04
C ARG A 446 -34.44 11.82 8.65
N ARG A 447 -33.72 12.93 8.52
CA ARG A 447 -32.30 12.98 8.14
C ARG A 447 -31.47 13.48 9.31
N LEU A 448 -30.41 12.76 9.63
CA LEU A 448 -29.35 13.16 10.56
C LEU A 448 -28.04 13.30 9.80
N SER A 449 -27.33 14.41 10.03
CA SER A 449 -25.98 14.64 9.53
C SER A 449 -25.01 14.49 10.68
N ILE A 450 -24.08 13.54 10.58
CA ILE A 450 -23.17 13.15 11.64
C ILE A 450 -21.74 13.42 11.18
N VAL A 451 -20.91 13.87 12.10
CA VAL A 451 -19.50 14.18 11.85
C VAL A 451 -18.69 13.38 12.86
N LEU A 452 -17.90 12.42 12.37
CA LEU A 452 -16.97 11.63 13.18
C LEU A 452 -15.54 12.18 12.99
N PRO A 453 -14.95 12.84 13.97
CA PRO A 453 -13.56 13.27 13.95
C PRO A 453 -12.61 12.13 13.60
N LEU A 454 -11.67 12.41 12.70
CA LEU A 454 -10.51 11.57 12.45
C LEU A 454 -9.44 11.90 13.50
N PRO A 455 -8.66 10.92 13.98
CA PRO A 455 -7.67 11.17 15.00
C PRO A 455 -6.51 11.95 14.37
N CYS A 456 -5.99 12.95 15.10
CA CYS A 456 -4.82 13.71 14.66
C CYS A 456 -3.62 12.77 14.43
N ALA A 457 -2.66 13.18 13.59
CA ALA A 457 -1.48 12.38 13.23
C ALA A 457 -0.66 11.90 14.44
N GLU A 458 -0.72 12.62 15.56
CA GLU A 458 -0.02 12.30 16.79
C GLU A 458 -0.64 11.12 17.57
N GLN A 459 -1.93 10.82 17.36
CA GLN A 459 -2.65 9.74 18.06
C GLN A 459 -2.67 8.45 17.22
N SER A 460 -1.52 7.82 17.07
CA SER A 460 -1.34 6.64 16.20
C SER A 460 -2.15 5.41 16.64
N ALA A 461 -2.46 5.26 17.93
CA ALA A 461 -3.10 4.05 18.47
C ALA A 461 -4.57 3.89 18.08
N SER A 462 -5.33 4.98 17.97
CA SER A 462 -6.77 4.98 17.63
C SER A 462 -7.03 5.13 16.12
N ARG A 463 -5.96 5.39 15.35
CA ARG A 463 -6.02 5.62 13.92
C ARG A 463 -6.27 4.31 13.17
N PRO A 464 -7.27 4.26 12.28
CA PRO A 464 -7.46 3.08 11.43
C PRO A 464 -6.23 2.90 10.55
N ASN A 465 -5.79 1.66 10.34
CA ASN A 465 -4.83 1.36 9.29
C ASN A 465 -5.51 1.50 7.91
N PRO A 466 -4.79 1.83 6.83
CA PRO A 466 -5.37 1.78 5.49
C PRO A 466 -5.86 0.37 5.16
N ASP A 467 -6.91 0.27 4.33
CA ASP A 467 -7.33 -0.99 3.73
C ASP A 467 -6.14 -1.65 3.02
N SER A 468 -5.91 -2.92 3.33
CA SER A 468 -4.80 -3.69 2.76
C SER A 468 -5.25 -5.10 2.43
N ASP A 469 -4.82 -5.57 1.26
CA ASP A 469 -5.01 -6.93 0.77
C ASP A 469 -3.64 -7.57 0.55
N GLY A 470 -3.08 -8.17 1.59
CA GLY A 470 -1.86 -8.97 1.53
C GLY A 470 -2.16 -10.47 1.43
N PRO A 471 -1.11 -11.30 1.27
CA PRO A 471 -1.26 -12.75 1.23
C PRO A 471 -1.67 -13.34 2.58
N PHE A 472 -1.16 -12.82 3.70
CA PHE A 472 -1.42 -13.37 5.05
C PHE A 472 -2.25 -12.45 5.94
N LEU A 473 -2.47 -11.19 5.53
CA LEU A 473 -3.21 -10.20 6.29
C LEU A 473 -4.14 -9.41 5.38
N ARG A 474 -5.41 -9.30 5.78
CA ARG A 474 -6.38 -8.36 5.23
C ARG A 474 -6.85 -7.40 6.29
N VAL A 475 -6.86 -6.12 5.96
CA VAL A 475 -7.41 -5.06 6.81
C VAL A 475 -8.65 -4.50 6.13
N ARG A 476 -9.78 -4.53 6.83
CA ARG A 476 -11.07 -4.01 6.38
C ARG A 476 -11.73 -3.21 7.49
N HIS A 477 -12.63 -2.31 7.13
CA HIS A 477 -13.35 -1.52 8.12
C HIS A 477 -14.85 -1.56 7.90
N CYS A 478 -15.59 -1.46 9.00
CA CYS A 478 -17.03 -1.31 8.98
C CYS A 478 -17.49 -0.28 10.01
N LEU A 479 -18.44 0.56 9.61
CA LEU A 479 -19.18 1.44 10.48
C LEU A 479 -20.32 0.64 11.13
N LYS A 480 -20.21 0.38 12.42
CA LYS A 480 -21.31 -0.09 13.28
C LYS A 480 -22.17 1.09 13.69
N THR A 481 -23.45 1.03 13.33
CA THR A 481 -24.45 2.00 13.79
C THR A 481 -25.41 1.29 14.73
N ARG A 482 -25.46 1.74 15.98
CA ARG A 482 -26.37 1.27 17.04
C ARG A 482 -27.54 2.25 17.14
N ILE A 483 -28.76 1.78 17.00
CA ILE A 483 -29.97 2.58 17.02
C ILE A 483 -30.80 2.12 18.20
N VAL A 484 -31.06 3.00 19.17
CA VAL A 484 -31.94 2.72 20.30
C VAL A 484 -33.26 3.44 20.09
N LEU A 485 -34.32 2.67 19.91
CA LEU A 485 -35.68 3.17 19.76
C LEU A 485 -36.43 3.02 21.08
N SER A 486 -37.27 4.00 21.42
CA SER A 486 -38.27 3.93 22.48
C SER A 486 -39.66 4.03 21.87
N ARG A 487 -40.61 3.36 22.50
CA ARG A 487 -42.01 3.31 22.05
C ARG A 487 -42.94 4.14 22.90
N PRO A 488 -44.12 4.48 22.36
CA PRO A 488 -45.26 4.84 23.17
C PRO A 488 -45.58 3.67 24.11
N GLY A 489 -45.24 3.79 25.39
CA GLY A 489 -45.31 2.68 26.37
C GLY A 489 -43.99 2.42 27.12
N GLY A 490 -42.86 2.98 26.66
CA GLY A 490 -41.58 2.95 27.38
C GLY A 490 -40.64 1.80 27.02
N ASP A 491 -41.08 0.82 26.23
CA ASP A 491 -40.21 -0.26 25.76
C ASP A 491 -39.08 0.29 24.88
N MET A 492 -37.85 -0.07 25.23
CA MET A 492 -36.65 0.25 24.46
C MET A 492 -36.17 -0.95 23.65
N GLU A 493 -35.70 -0.68 22.45
CA GLU A 493 -35.16 -1.70 21.55
C GLU A 493 -33.88 -1.21 20.89
N THR A 494 -32.88 -2.09 20.82
CA THR A 494 -31.59 -1.78 20.21
C THR A 494 -31.44 -2.54 18.89
N LEU A 495 -31.20 -1.81 17.81
CA LEU A 495 -30.89 -2.34 16.49
C LEU A 495 -29.43 -2.03 16.15
N VAL A 496 -28.72 -2.96 15.52
CA VAL A 496 -27.33 -2.75 15.09
C VAL A 496 -27.20 -3.08 13.61
N LEU A 497 -26.59 -2.17 12.86
CA LEU A 497 -26.31 -2.33 11.44
C LEU A 497 -24.83 -2.07 11.15
N GLN A 498 -24.30 -2.74 10.13
CA GLN A 498 -22.90 -2.63 9.71
C GLN A 498 -22.83 -2.14 8.26
N THR A 499 -22.04 -1.09 8.05
CA THR A 499 -21.83 -0.49 6.72
C THR A 499 -20.34 -0.54 6.39
N PRO A 500 -19.89 -1.19 5.30
CA PRO A 500 -18.48 -1.20 4.95
C PRO A 500 -18.01 0.21 4.59
N ILE A 501 -16.82 0.57 5.08
CA ILE A 501 -16.12 1.82 4.77
C ILE A 501 -14.65 1.48 4.52
N ARG A 502 -13.99 2.21 3.63
CA ARG A 502 -12.58 1.97 3.32
C ARG A 502 -11.71 3.15 3.72
N PHE A 503 -10.53 2.86 4.22
CA PHE A 503 -9.52 3.86 4.55
C PHE A 503 -8.35 3.79 3.58
N ALA A 504 -7.85 4.93 3.15
CA ALA A 504 -6.67 5.04 2.30
C ALA A 504 -5.87 6.29 2.66
N THR A 505 -4.72 6.44 2.01
CA THR A 505 -3.89 7.62 2.08
C THR A 505 -3.89 8.33 0.73
N GLU A 506 -3.94 9.66 0.74
CA GLU A 506 -3.70 10.49 -0.45
C GLU A 506 -2.22 10.93 -0.51
N PRO A 507 -1.57 10.92 -1.68
CA PRO A 507 -0.18 11.36 -1.83
C PRO A 507 0.07 12.81 -1.39
N THR A 508 -0.94 13.68 -1.54
CA THR A 508 -0.83 15.13 -1.30
C THR A 508 -1.02 15.51 0.17
N THR A 509 -1.75 14.69 0.92
CA THR A 509 -2.12 14.95 2.32
C THR A 509 -1.22 14.20 3.30
N PHE A 510 -0.49 13.21 2.80
CA PHE A 510 0.42 12.41 3.61
C PHE A 510 1.52 13.30 4.24
N PRO A 511 1.79 13.16 5.55
CA PRO A 511 2.56 14.13 6.35
C PRO A 511 4.08 14.14 6.07
N HIS A 512 4.55 13.33 5.13
CA HIS A 512 5.94 13.32 4.70
C HIS A 512 6.08 14.08 3.39
N ARG A 513 7.18 14.84 3.26
CA ARG A 513 7.57 15.71 2.14
C ARG A 513 6.61 15.56 0.95
N PRO A 514 5.71 16.53 0.72
CA PRO A 514 4.70 16.41 -0.33
C PRO A 514 5.44 15.97 -1.59
N LEU A 515 5.01 14.83 -2.15
CA LEU A 515 5.60 14.31 -3.37
C LEU A 515 5.63 15.49 -4.34
N ALA A 516 6.84 15.86 -4.78
CA ALA A 516 6.96 16.80 -5.88
C ALA A 516 6.03 16.24 -6.96
N ALA A 517 5.18 17.10 -7.55
CA ALA A 517 4.19 16.68 -8.54
C ALA A 517 4.83 15.61 -9.45
N PRO A 518 4.20 14.44 -9.61
CA PRO A 518 4.85 13.30 -10.24
C PRO A 518 5.50 13.78 -11.54
N PRO A 519 6.78 13.45 -11.80
CA PRO A 519 7.46 13.90 -13.01
C PRO A 519 6.54 13.68 -14.21
N PRO A 520 6.45 14.61 -15.17
CA PRO A 520 5.48 14.51 -16.29
C PRO A 520 5.59 13.18 -17.06
N TYR A 521 6.76 12.53 -17.02
CA TYR A 521 7.05 11.20 -17.57
C TYR A 521 6.35 10.02 -16.87
N VAL A 522 5.78 10.19 -15.66
CA VAL A 522 4.99 9.14 -14.97
C VAL A 522 3.59 8.99 -15.59
N SER A 523 3.23 9.83 -16.57
CA SER A 523 1.96 9.74 -17.30
C SER A 523 2.00 8.81 -18.53
N MET A 524 2.79 7.72 -18.50
CA MET A 524 2.77 6.70 -19.57
C MET A 524 1.52 5.83 -19.57
N PHE A 525 0.59 6.02 -18.62
CA PHE A 525 -0.67 5.28 -18.57
C PHE A 525 -1.85 6.23 -18.34
N HIS A 526 -2.97 5.97 -19.02
CA HIS A 526 -4.28 6.57 -18.79
C HIS A 526 -4.89 6.08 -17.47
N GLU A 527 -5.91 6.78 -16.97
CA GLU A 527 -6.58 6.49 -15.69
C GLU A 527 -7.25 5.11 -15.62
N ASN A 528 -7.49 4.47 -16.78
CA ASN A 528 -8.04 3.13 -16.92
C ASN A 528 -6.98 2.02 -17.01
N GLY A 529 -5.68 2.37 -16.97
CA GLY A 529 -4.57 1.43 -17.08
C GLY A 529 -4.06 1.20 -18.50
N ASP A 530 -4.62 1.86 -19.52
CA ASP A 530 -4.11 1.80 -20.88
C ASP A 530 -2.80 2.56 -21.00
N MET A 531 -1.85 2.03 -21.76
CA MET A 531 -0.61 2.73 -22.06
C MET A 531 -0.95 4.00 -22.87
N ARG A 532 -0.63 5.18 -22.35
CA ARG A 532 -0.66 6.42 -23.12
C ARG A 532 0.34 6.28 -24.25
N GLU A 533 -0.10 6.50 -25.49
CA GLU A 533 0.83 6.73 -26.58
C GLU A 533 1.74 7.88 -26.15
N CYS A 534 3.04 7.60 -26.02
CA CYS A 534 4.01 8.65 -25.72
C CYS A 534 3.86 9.72 -26.80
N ASP A 535 3.55 10.96 -26.41
CA ASP A 535 3.59 12.08 -27.33
C ASP A 535 4.89 12.01 -28.12
N PRO A 536 4.84 12.06 -29.46
CA PRO A 536 6.03 11.90 -30.28
C PRO A 536 7.06 12.91 -29.78
N LEU A 537 8.25 12.40 -29.42
CA LEU A 537 9.36 13.23 -28.95
C LEU A 537 9.48 14.42 -29.89
N PRO A 538 9.59 15.66 -29.38
CA PRO A 538 9.77 16.82 -30.22
C PRO A 538 10.95 16.52 -31.16
N LEU A 539 10.66 16.48 -32.47
CA LEU A 539 11.66 16.23 -33.48
C LEU A 539 12.68 17.37 -33.38
N TYR A 540 13.83 17.08 -32.80
CA TYR A 540 14.95 18.00 -32.81
C TYR A 540 15.41 18.11 -34.26
N THR A 541 14.93 19.13 -34.97
CA THR A 541 15.60 19.58 -36.19
C THR A 541 17.02 19.95 -35.80
N PRO A 542 18.05 19.31 -36.40
CA PRO A 542 19.43 19.65 -36.11
C PRO A 542 19.62 21.15 -36.37
N ALA A 543 20.17 21.85 -35.37
CA ALA A 543 20.54 23.25 -35.48
C ALA A 543 21.57 23.39 -36.61
N GLY A 544 21.11 23.76 -37.82
CA GLY A 544 21.96 23.83 -39.01
C GLY A 544 21.28 23.48 -40.34
N ALA A 545 19.99 23.11 -40.36
CA ALA A 545 19.25 23.03 -41.62
C ALA A 545 18.90 24.45 -42.12
N GLU A 546 19.91 25.18 -42.60
CA GLU A 546 19.73 26.42 -43.34
C GLU A 546 18.92 26.13 -44.61
N THR A 547 17.73 26.72 -44.65
CA THR A 547 16.89 26.81 -45.84
C THR A 547 17.67 27.53 -46.93
N THR A 548 18.14 26.78 -47.91
CA THR A 548 18.64 27.32 -49.17
C THR A 548 17.46 27.94 -49.90
N ASN A 549 17.41 29.28 -49.86
CA ASN A 549 16.57 30.11 -50.71
C ASN A 549 16.79 29.72 -52.18
N VAL A 550 15.73 29.22 -52.83
CA VAL A 550 15.63 29.28 -54.29
C VAL A 550 14.49 30.22 -54.62
N ASP A 551 14.92 31.43 -54.93
CA ASP A 551 14.18 32.49 -55.57
C ASP A 551 14.03 32.16 -57.06
N ARG A 552 12.80 32.11 -57.59
CA ARG A 552 12.50 32.25 -59.02
C ARG A 552 11.02 32.50 -59.25
N SER A 553 10.70 33.77 -59.39
CA SER A 553 9.58 34.33 -60.15
C SER A 553 9.77 34.08 -61.66
N VAL A 554 8.70 33.72 -62.39
CA VAL A 554 8.26 34.26 -63.69
C VAL A 554 6.80 33.82 -63.94
N GLU A 555 6.09 34.68 -64.64
CA GLU A 555 4.66 34.87 -64.86
C GLU A 555 3.90 33.81 -65.69
N ALA A 556 2.58 34.03 -65.65
CA ALA A 556 1.45 33.49 -66.41
C ALA A 556 1.69 33.18 -67.90
N GLU A 557 1.00 32.15 -68.43
CA GLU A 557 -0.17 32.31 -69.30
C GLU A 557 -0.82 30.96 -69.65
N ALA A 558 -2.01 31.06 -70.26
CA ALA A 558 -3.09 30.09 -70.40
C ALA A 558 -2.86 28.95 -71.42
N GLY A 559 -3.76 27.95 -71.38
CA GLY A 559 -4.19 27.24 -72.60
C GLY A 559 -4.13 25.70 -72.61
N THR A 560 -5.26 25.08 -72.29
CA THR A 560 -5.99 24.04 -73.04
C THR A 560 -5.30 22.77 -73.63
N GLU A 561 -5.87 21.62 -73.21
CA GLU A 561 -6.32 20.44 -73.99
C GLU A 561 -5.41 19.23 -74.35
N VAL A 562 -6.02 18.03 -74.16
CA VAL A 562 -5.80 16.72 -74.83
C VAL A 562 -4.53 15.94 -74.41
N GLU A 563 -4.45 14.63 -74.19
CA GLU A 563 -5.33 13.45 -74.07
C GLU A 563 -4.39 12.25 -73.77
N LEU A 564 -4.98 11.11 -73.40
CA LEU A 564 -4.50 9.72 -73.51
C LEU A 564 -3.78 9.05 -72.32
N ALA A 565 -4.42 7.93 -71.94
CA ALA A 565 -4.07 6.90 -70.97
C ALA A 565 -2.69 6.25 -71.17
N PRO A 566 -2.24 5.46 -70.16
CA PRO A 566 -1.78 4.10 -70.48
C PRO A 566 -2.12 3.08 -69.33
N PRO A 567 -1.68 1.79 -69.33
CA PRO A 567 -2.55 0.64 -69.09
C PRO A 567 -2.22 -0.14 -67.80
N THR A 568 -3.01 -1.20 -67.53
CA THR A 568 -2.84 -2.25 -66.49
C THR A 568 -1.48 -2.99 -66.61
N PRO A 569 -0.91 -3.68 -65.57
CA PRO A 569 -1.51 -4.89 -64.99
C PRO A 569 -1.12 -5.33 -63.53
N ARG A 570 -2.00 -6.19 -62.95
CA ARG A 570 -1.77 -7.45 -62.18
C ARG A 570 -0.97 -7.53 -60.84
N ARG A 571 -1.74 -7.92 -59.80
CA ARG A 571 -1.71 -9.18 -58.98
C ARG A 571 -0.92 -9.29 -57.64
N THR A 572 -1.66 -9.86 -56.67
CA THR A 572 -1.31 -10.78 -55.54
C THR A 572 -0.49 -10.18 -54.37
N SER A 573 -0.78 -10.42 -53.08
CA SER A 573 -1.48 -11.52 -52.39
C SER A 573 -1.79 -11.19 -50.90
N SER A 574 -2.95 -11.67 -50.44
CA SER A 574 -3.25 -12.31 -49.13
C SER A 574 -2.88 -11.64 -47.78
N LEU A 575 -3.93 -11.14 -47.12
CA LEU A 575 -4.08 -11.03 -45.65
C LEU A 575 -4.58 -12.37 -45.05
N PRO A 576 -4.25 -12.71 -43.80
CA PRO A 576 -4.86 -13.84 -43.11
C PRO A 576 -6.18 -13.45 -42.44
N THR A 577 -7.21 -14.25 -42.73
CA THR A 577 -8.51 -14.33 -42.06
C THR A 577 -8.36 -15.06 -40.72
N VAL A 578 -8.78 -14.44 -39.61
CA VAL A 578 -9.01 -15.14 -38.34
C VAL A 578 -10.51 -15.32 -38.17
N HIS A 579 -10.90 -16.59 -38.01
CA HIS A 579 -12.27 -17.04 -37.78
C HIS A 579 -12.78 -16.60 -36.41
N SER A 580 -13.94 -15.95 -36.39
CA SER A 580 -14.77 -15.73 -35.21
C SER A 580 -15.65 -16.96 -34.99
N VAL A 581 -15.52 -17.61 -33.83
CA VAL A 581 -16.44 -18.63 -33.33
C VAL A 581 -17.45 -17.95 -32.39
N PRO A 582 -18.75 -18.27 -32.46
CA PRO A 582 -19.74 -17.73 -31.53
C PRO A 582 -19.67 -18.50 -30.20
N SER A 583 -19.45 -17.78 -29.10
CA SER A 583 -19.57 -18.32 -27.74
C SER A 583 -20.90 -17.88 -27.16
N ASP A 584 -21.76 -18.86 -26.88
CA ASP A 584 -23.00 -18.70 -26.13
C ASP A 584 -22.68 -18.27 -24.69
N GLU A 585 -23.27 -17.13 -24.29
CA GLU A 585 -23.29 -16.63 -22.92
C GLU A 585 -24.31 -17.42 -22.11
N VAL A 586 -23.82 -18.25 -21.18
CA VAL A 586 -24.60 -18.76 -20.05
C VAL A 586 -23.96 -18.21 -18.79
N GLU A 587 -24.61 -17.21 -18.18
CA GLU A 587 -24.27 -16.69 -16.86
C GLU A 587 -24.45 -17.77 -15.78
N PRO A 588 -23.47 -18.01 -14.89
CA PRO A 588 -23.72 -18.66 -13.62
C PRO A 588 -23.88 -17.60 -12.52
N SER A 589 -25.09 -17.54 -11.96
CA SER A 589 -25.37 -16.83 -10.70
C SER A 589 -24.61 -17.51 -9.55
N PRO A 590 -23.97 -16.78 -8.62
CA PRO A 590 -23.42 -17.37 -7.41
C PRO A 590 -24.51 -17.50 -6.34
N SER A 591 -24.96 -18.74 -6.10
CA SER A 591 -25.74 -19.12 -4.92
C SER A 591 -24.80 -19.38 -3.74
N GLU A 592 -24.71 -18.45 -2.80
CA GLU A 592 -24.15 -18.68 -1.46
C GLU A 592 -25.28 -19.13 -0.53
N ASP A 593 -25.53 -20.44 -0.45
CA ASP A 593 -26.29 -21.08 0.61
C ASP A 593 -25.31 -21.87 1.50
N GLU A 594 -24.84 -21.27 2.59
CA GLU A 594 -24.29 -22.04 3.71
C GLU A 594 -25.39 -22.24 4.75
N THR A 595 -26.12 -23.34 4.57
CA THR A 595 -27.07 -23.87 5.55
C THR A 595 -26.37 -24.29 6.84
N SER A 596 -26.88 -23.74 7.94
CA SER A 596 -26.71 -24.17 9.32
C SER A 596 -26.75 -25.69 9.49
N SER A 597 -25.68 -26.27 10.02
CA SER A 597 -25.68 -27.63 10.56
C SER A 597 -25.85 -27.58 12.08
N SER A 598 -27.09 -27.70 12.53
CA SER A 598 -27.44 -28.06 13.90
C SER A 598 -27.41 -29.59 14.04
N LEU A 599 -26.51 -30.12 14.86
CA LEU A 599 -26.60 -31.51 15.33
C LEU A 599 -26.45 -31.53 16.85
N SER A 600 -27.57 -31.82 17.52
CA SER A 600 -27.60 -32.29 18.91
C SER A 600 -27.09 -33.73 18.98
N PRO A 601 -26.65 -34.17 20.16
CA PRO A 601 -27.01 -35.52 20.59
C PRO A 601 -27.63 -35.53 21.99
N LEU A 602 -28.83 -36.12 22.06
CA LEU A 602 -29.35 -36.80 23.25
C LEU A 602 -28.70 -38.19 23.34
N VAL A 603 -28.18 -38.59 24.50
CA VAL A 603 -28.51 -39.86 25.21
C VAL A 603 -28.11 -39.71 26.69
N SER A 604 -29.01 -40.18 27.55
CA SER A 604 -29.10 -40.04 29.02
C SER A 604 -28.31 -41.15 29.80
N PRO A 605 -28.67 -41.51 31.05
CA PRO A 605 -28.07 -41.05 32.31
C PRO A 605 -27.36 -42.17 33.10
N VAL A 606 -26.38 -41.84 33.95
CA VAL A 606 -25.94 -42.75 35.02
C VAL A 606 -25.79 -42.00 36.35
N THR A 607 -26.37 -42.63 37.35
CA THR A 607 -26.61 -42.28 38.75
C THR A 607 -25.37 -41.95 39.59
N SER A 608 -25.59 -41.06 40.57
CA SER A 608 -24.72 -40.62 41.67
C SER A 608 -24.26 -41.76 42.61
N PRO A 609 -23.33 -41.54 43.58
CA PRO A 609 -23.62 -40.74 44.79
C PRO A 609 -22.49 -39.84 45.34
N ALA A 610 -22.97 -38.86 46.12
CA ALA A 610 -22.38 -37.96 47.11
C ALA A 610 -20.93 -38.17 47.58
N SER A 611 -20.19 -37.05 47.75
CA SER A 611 -19.32 -36.78 48.91
C SER A 611 -18.89 -35.30 49.00
N ARG A 612 -19.37 -34.65 50.07
CA ARG A 612 -18.75 -33.63 50.94
C ARG A 612 -18.02 -32.41 50.35
N ALA A 613 -18.59 -31.27 50.72
CA ALA A 613 -18.00 -29.94 50.75
C ALA A 613 -16.69 -29.86 51.55
N VAL A 614 -15.70 -29.17 50.97
CA VAL A 614 -14.68 -28.40 51.71
C VAL A 614 -14.53 -27.06 51.00
N LYS A 615 -14.71 -26.00 51.78
CA LYS A 615 -14.66 -24.58 51.42
C LYS A 615 -13.39 -24.02 52.04
N LEU A 616 -12.51 -23.36 51.29
CA LEU A 616 -11.39 -22.51 51.76
C LEU A 616 -10.75 -21.80 50.51
N PRO A 617 -10.00 -20.70 50.68
CA PRO A 617 -10.43 -19.39 50.20
C PRO A 617 -9.56 -18.77 49.10
N SER A 618 -10.13 -17.75 48.47
CA SER A 618 -9.51 -16.81 47.54
C SER A 618 -8.34 -16.03 48.15
N ILE A 619 -7.20 -16.03 47.46
CA ILE A 619 -6.06 -15.14 47.70
C ILE A 619 -5.94 -14.18 46.51
N PRO A 620 -5.81 -12.85 46.74
CA PRO A 620 -5.64 -11.86 45.70
C PRO A 620 -4.16 -11.67 45.35
N CYS A 621 -3.82 -11.66 44.06
CA CYS A 621 -2.51 -11.20 43.60
C CYS A 621 -2.59 -9.72 43.23
N GLN A 622 -2.02 -8.89 44.12
CA GLN A 622 -1.71 -7.50 43.89
C GLN A 622 -0.46 -7.32 43.03
N SER A 623 -0.49 -6.22 42.30
CA SER A 623 0.56 -5.50 41.58
C SER A 623 1.91 -5.41 42.27
N LEU A 624 2.98 -5.69 41.54
CA LEU A 624 4.31 -5.09 41.73
C LEU A 624 5.04 -5.07 40.37
N PHE A 625 5.38 -3.87 39.88
CA PHE A 625 6.78 -3.46 39.66
C PHE A 625 6.84 -1.99 39.24
N ASN A 626 7.21 -1.16 40.21
CA ASN A 626 7.84 0.13 40.01
C ASN A 626 9.26 -0.08 39.45
N CYS A 627 9.64 0.68 38.43
CA CYS A 627 11.04 0.94 38.10
C CYS A 627 11.45 2.30 38.70
N PRO A 628 12.64 2.42 39.32
CA PRO A 628 13.15 3.69 39.82
C PRO A 628 13.90 4.48 38.73
N ASN A 629 13.77 5.81 38.85
CA ASN A 629 14.51 6.94 38.26
C ASN A 629 15.51 6.71 37.12
#